data_AF-A0A533XPD9-F1
#
_entry.id   AF-A0A533XPD9-F1
#
_cell.length_a   1.000
_cell.length_b   1.000
_cell.length_c   1.000
_cell.angle_alpha   90.00
_cell.angle_beta   90.00
_cell.angle_gamma   90.00
#
_symmetry.space_group_name_H-M   'P 1'
#
loop_
_entity.id
_entity.type
_entity.pdbx_description
1 polymer ?
#
loop_
_entity_poly.entity_id
_entity_poly.type
_entity_poly.pdbx_seq_one_letter_code
_entity_poly.pdbx_strand_id
1 'polypeptide(L)' 'MTPAIKEAYINIERAMYEFNTLLEQQVQTMRESEASDATKLSRLTQGAKAMRDSSAIFLSYAKFVAYGMPDSEEMIEEE' A
#
# COMPACT_ATOMS: atom_id res chain seq x y z
N MET A 1 -19.58 -12.32 3.47
CA MET A 1 -18.17 -12.78 3.41
C MET A 1 -17.82 -13.59 4.66
N THR A 2 -16.87 -14.53 4.58
CA THR A 2 -16.48 -15.38 5.72
C THR A 2 -15.60 -14.64 6.73
N PRO A 3 -15.59 -15.03 8.03
CA PRO A 3 -14.67 -14.47 9.02
C PRO A 3 -13.19 -14.55 8.60
N ALA A 4 -12.78 -15.66 7.97
CA ALA A 4 -11.40 -15.88 7.53
C ALA A 4 -10.91 -14.87 6.47
N ILE A 5 -11.78 -14.49 5.53
CA ILE A 5 -11.42 -13.49 4.49
C ILE A 5 -11.30 -12.09 5.10
N LYS A 6 -12.16 -11.75 6.08
CA LYS A 6 -12.05 -10.48 6.82
C LYS A 6 -10.74 -10.40 7.60
N GLU A 7 -10.36 -11.47 8.28
CA GLU A 7 -9.10 -11.54 9.01
C GLU A 7 -7.89 -11.41 8.06
N ALA A 8 -7.92 -12.11 6.91
CA ALA A 8 -6.88 -12.00 5.89
C ALA A 8 -6.75 -10.56 5.36
N TYR A 9 -7.86 -9.86 5.11
CA TYR A 9 -7.86 -8.46 4.70
C TYR A 9 -7.17 -7.56 5.74
N ILE A 10 -7.55 -7.67 7.02
CA ILE A 10 -6.96 -6.86 8.11
C ILE A 10 -5.45 -7.10 8.20
N ASN A 11 -5.01 -8.35 8.04
CA ASN A 11 -3.60 -8.69 8.08
C ASN A 11 -2.82 -8.08 6.89
N ILE A 12 -3.40 -8.11 5.69
CA ILE A 12 -2.79 -7.52 4.49
C ILE A 12 -2.74 -5.99 4.61
N GLU A 13 -3.83 -5.36 5.06
CA GLU A 13 -3.90 -3.91 5.29
C GLU A 13 -2.79 -3.44 6.23
N ARG A 14 -2.61 -4.13 7.36
CA ARG A 14 -1.53 -3.83 8.32
C ARG A 14 -0.15 -4.03 7.72
N ALA A 15 0.08 -5.16 7.04
CA ALA A 15 1.37 -5.47 6.46
C ALA A 15 1.77 -4.48 5.35
N MET A 16 0.81 -4.06 4.51
CA MET A 16 1.04 -3.05 3.47
C MET A 16 1.35 -1.68 4.07
N TYR A 17 0.64 -1.27 5.12
CA TYR A 17 0.91 -0.02 5.83
C TYR A 17 2.33 -0.01 6.42
N GLU A 18 2.72 -1.08 7.12
CA GLU A 18 4.04 -1.22 7.73
C GLU A 18 5.14 -1.21 6.65
N PHE A 19 4.99 -2.03 5.60
CA PHE A 19 5.96 -2.12 4.52
C PHE A 19 6.18 -0.77 3.82
N ASN A 20 5.11 -0.07 3.46
CA ASN A 20 5.21 1.24 2.80
C ASN A 20 5.86 2.28 3.71
N THR A 21 5.57 2.26 5.01
CA THR A 21 6.19 3.14 6.00
C THR A 21 7.70 2.89 6.10
N LEU A 22 8.12 1.63 6.23
CA LEU A 22 9.54 1.27 6.28
C LEU A 22 10.29 1.62 5.00
N LEU A 23 9.63 1.48 3.84
CA LEU A 23 10.20 1.82 2.55
C LEU A 23 10.42 3.34 2.40
N GLU A 24 9.47 4.16 2.88
CA GLU A 24 9.62 5.62 2.93
C GLU A 24 10.74 6.06 3.89
N GLN A 25 10.82 5.43 5.07
CA GLN A 25 11.91 5.67 6.02
C GLN A 25 13.27 5.34 5.39
N GLN A 26 13.38 4.21 4.68
CA GLN A 26 14.62 3.83 3.99
C GLN A 26 15.01 4.84 2.90
N VAL A 27 14.04 5.37 2.15
CA VAL A 27 14.28 6.44 1.18
C VAL A 27 14.83 7.68 1.89
N GLN A 28 14.25 8.05 3.02
CA GLN A 28 14.71 9.22 3.79
C GLN A 28 16.13 9.03 4.34
N THR A 29 16.43 7.87 4.94
CA THR A 29 17.78 7.54 5.41
C THR A 29 18.81 7.59 4.28
N MET A 30 18.45 7.12 3.08
CA MET A 30 19.35 7.22 1.93
C MET A 30 19.56 8.66 1.47
N ARG A 31 18.53 9.52 1.50
CA ARG A 31 18.67 10.94 1.14
C ARG A 31 19.62 11.71 2.06
N GLU A 32 19.61 11.36 3.34
CA GLU A 32 20.45 11.97 4.37
C GLU A 32 21.89 11.42 4.34
N SER A 33 22.13 10.30 3.65
CA SER A 33 23.45 9.71 3.53
C SER A 33 24.26 10.38 2.40
N GLU A 34 25.36 11.04 2.76
CA GLU A 34 26.31 11.66 1.82
C GLU A 34 26.98 10.64 0.88
N ALA A 35 26.96 9.35 1.21
CA ALA A 35 27.55 8.27 0.42
C ALA A 35 26.55 7.53 -0.49
N SER A 36 25.31 8.03 -0.60
CA SER A 36 24.26 7.35 -1.35
C SER A 36 24.43 7.47 -2.86
N ASP A 37 24.38 6.32 -3.55
CA ASP A 37 24.34 6.26 -5.01
C ASP A 37 23.04 6.89 -5.53
N ALA A 38 23.15 8.00 -6.25
CA ALA A 38 22.02 8.76 -6.80
C ALA A 38 21.08 7.90 -7.66
N THR A 39 21.61 6.90 -8.38
CA THR A 39 20.79 5.99 -9.19
C THR A 39 19.96 5.07 -8.32
N LYS A 40 20.56 4.53 -7.25
CA LYS A 40 19.85 3.68 -6.28
C LYS A 40 18.77 4.47 -5.55
N LEU A 41 19.09 5.69 -5.10
CA LEU A 41 18.13 6.57 -4.43
C LEU A 41 16.93 6.90 -5.34
N SER A 42 17.19 7.22 -6.62
CA SER A 42 16.13 7.48 -7.59
C SER A 42 15.22 6.27 -7.81
N ARG A 43 15.80 5.08 -8.00
CA ARG A 43 15.04 3.83 -8.16
C ARG A 43 14.22 3.49 -6.93
N LEU A 44 14.79 3.62 -5.73
CA LEU A 44 14.09 3.34 -4.49
C LEU A 44 12.95 4.33 -4.25
N THR A 45 13.15 5.61 -4.55
CA THR A 45 12.10 6.64 -4.46
C THR A 45 10.92 6.31 -5.37
N GLN A 46 11.19 5.93 -6.63
CA GLN A 46 10.14 5.54 -7.57
C GLN A 46 9.42 4.25 -7.14
N GLY A 47 10.18 3.26 -6.68
CA GLY A 47 9.63 2.01 -6.15
C GLY A 47 8.74 2.24 -4.94
N ALA A 48 9.16 3.09 -4.00
CA ALA A 48 8.37 3.47 -2.82
C ALA A 48 7.03 4.08 -3.20
N LYS A 49 7.05 5.02 -4.15
CA LYS A 49 5.82 5.61 -4.67
C LYS A 49 4.92 4.55 -5.32
N ALA A 50 5.47 3.72 -6.20
CA ALA A 50 4.70 2.70 -6.90
C ALA A 50 4.08 1.68 -5.94
N MET A 51 4.78 1.26 -4.89
CA MET A 51 4.28 0.32 -3.88
C MET A 51 3.12 0.93 -3.08
N ARG A 52 3.23 2.18 -2.64
CA ARG A 52 2.15 2.90 -1.95
C ARG A 52 0.91 3.02 -2.83
N ASP A 53 1.09 3.48 -4.07
CA ASP A 53 -0.02 3.68 -5.01
C ASP A 53 -0.71 2.34 -5.32
N SER A 54 0.08 1.27 -5.55
CA SER A 54 -0.44 -0.07 -5.82
C SER A 54 -1.16 -0.67 -4.60
N SER A 55 -0.66 -0.40 -3.39
CA SER A 55 -1.29 -0.87 -2.15
C SER A 55 -2.67 -0.22 -1.96
N ALA A 56 -2.81 1.07 -2.25
CA ALA A 56 -4.09 1.77 -2.15
C ALA A 56 -5.14 1.17 -3.10
N ILE A 57 -4.75 0.89 -4.36
CA ILE A 57 -5.62 0.24 -5.35
C ILE A 57 -5.99 -1.17 -4.90
N PHE A 58 -5.02 -1.97 -4.42
CA PHE A 58 -5.31 -3.32 -3.94
C PHE A 58 -6.31 -3.29 -2.76
N LEU A 59 -6.07 -2.43 -1.77
CA LEU A 59 -6.87 -2.37 -0.55
C LEU A 59 -8.29 -1.87 -0.81
N SER A 60 -8.51 -0.99 -1.79
CA SER A 60 -9.87 -0.55 -2.15
C SER A 60 -10.72 -1.74 -2.62
N TYR A 61 -10.20 -2.58 -3.52
CA TYR A 61 -10.89 -3.80 -3.95
C TYR A 61 -10.99 -4.86 -2.85
N ALA A 62 -9.89 -5.06 -2.11
CA ALA A 62 -9.86 -6.08 -1.05
C ALA A 62 -10.86 -5.78 0.07
N LYS A 63 -11.13 -4.50 0.35
CA LYS A 63 -12.16 -4.07 1.30
C LYS A 63 -13.56 -4.51 0.86
N PHE A 64 -13.90 -4.33 -0.42
CA PHE A 64 -15.19 -4.81 -0.95
C PHE A 64 -15.30 -6.33 -0.88
N VAL A 65 -14.23 -7.05 -1.21
CA VAL A 65 -14.22 -8.52 -1.02
C VAL A 65 -14.44 -8.86 0.46
N ALA A 66 -13.75 -8.22 1.40
CA ALA A 66 -13.83 -8.54 2.82
C ALA A 66 -15.17 -8.19 3.49
N TYR A 67 -15.72 -7.02 3.19
CA TYR A 67 -16.91 -6.50 3.88
C TYR A 67 -18.21 -6.72 3.10
N GLY A 68 -18.13 -7.00 1.80
CA GLY A 68 -19.25 -7.18 0.90
C GLY A 68 -19.08 -6.30 -0.35
N MET A 69 -19.27 -6.89 -1.53
CA MET A 69 -19.29 -6.13 -2.78
C MET A 69 -20.55 -5.25 -2.77
N PRO A 70 -20.46 -3.95 -3.07
CA PRO A 70 -21.64 -3.12 -3.25
C PRO A 70 -22.49 -3.69 -4.39
N ASP A 71 -23.81 -3.59 -4.26
CA ASP A 71 -24.76 -4.14 -5.25
C ASP A 71 -24.75 -3.35 -6.58
N SER A 72 -24.12 -2.17 -6.64
CA SER A 72 -23.95 -1.35 -7.86
C SER A 72 -22.62 -0.57 -7.89
N GLU A 73 -22.15 -0.25 -9.10
CA GLU A 73 -20.93 0.54 -9.35
C GLU A 73 -21.01 1.98 -8.80
N GLU A 74 -22.22 2.56 -8.71
CA GLU A 74 -22.44 3.92 -8.17
C GLU A 74 -22.06 4.08 -6.69
N MET A 75 -21.99 3.00 -5.90
CA MET A 75 -21.57 3.06 -4.48
C MET A 75 -20.06 2.87 -4.27
N ILE A 76 -19.28 2.76 -5.36
CA ILE A 76 -17.81 2.72 -5.32
C ILE A 76 -17.24 4.15 -5.32
N GLU A 77 -18.00 5.13 -5.81
CA GLU A 77 -17.66 6.55 -5.87
C GLU A 77 -18.17 7.32 -4.63
N GLU A 78 -17.63 7.04 -3.43
CA GLU A 78 -17.74 7.99 -2.31
C GLU A 78 -16.35 8.26 -1.73
N GLU A 79 -15.79 9.42 -2.11
CA GLU A 79 -14.61 10.08 -1.49
C GLU A 79 -14.94 10.64 -0.10
#